data_AF-A0A953PUL5-F1
#
_entry.id   AF-A0A953PUL5-F1
#
_cell.length_a   1.000
_cell.length_b   1.000
_cell.length_c   1.000
_cell.angle_alpha   90.00
_cell.angle_beta   90.00
_cell.angle_gamma   90.00
#
_symmetry.space_group_name_H-M   'P 1'
#
loop_
_entity.id
_entity.type
_entity.pdbx_description
1 polymer ?
#
loop_
_entity_poly.entity_id
_entity_poly.type
_entity_poly.pdbx_seq_one_letter_code
_entity_poly.pdbx_strand_id
1 'polypeptide(L)'
;MAMTLQPLVIACPQCGSTDVFYSCEPKCCFNHVCSNCRTTFEPFTTRVGEVTEDFAVPPELEPTAPAAPCARCGEARVFAIAGNPDAPRQYVCAACRALLTLELGEIAPG
;
A
#
# COMPACT_ATOMS: atom_id res chain seq x y z
N MET A 1 5.55 20.73 11.85
CA MET A 1 4.18 20.30 11.51
C MET A 1 4.23 18.79 11.31
N ALA A 2 3.29 18.05 11.89
CA ALA A 2 3.29 16.60 11.76
C ALA A 2 2.82 16.19 10.37
N MET A 3 3.49 15.21 9.79
CA MET A 3 3.13 14.62 8.52
C MET A 3 1.84 13.81 8.68
N THR A 4 0.94 13.88 7.70
CA THR A 4 -0.36 13.19 7.74
C THR A 4 -0.29 11.93 6.89
N LEU A 5 -0.77 10.81 7.43
CA LEU A 5 -0.78 9.51 6.77
C LEU A 5 -2.21 9.10 6.38
N GLN A 6 -2.34 8.43 5.25
CA GLN A 6 -3.60 7.94 4.72
C GLN A 6 -3.51 6.43 4.41
N PRO A 7 -4.62 5.68 4.52
CA PRO A 7 -4.67 4.30 4.07
C PRO A 7 -4.28 4.17 2.59
N LEU A 8 -3.78 2.99 2.21
CA LEU A 8 -3.45 2.71 0.82
C LEU A 8 -4.71 2.71 -0.04
N VAL A 9 -4.60 3.36 -1.20
CA VAL A 9 -5.59 3.27 -2.28
C VAL A 9 -4.86 2.79 -3.52
N ILE A 10 -5.07 1.53 -3.87
CA ILE A 10 -4.42 0.87 -5.00
C ILE A 10 -5.47 0.60 -6.07
N ALA A 11 -5.29 1.21 -7.23
CA ALA A 11 -6.18 1.00 -8.37
C ALA A 11 -5.74 -0.24 -9.16
N CYS A 12 -6.71 -1.04 -9.59
CA CYS A 12 -6.50 -2.15 -10.49
C CYS A 12 -5.83 -1.66 -11.79
N PRO A 13 -4.72 -2.27 -12.23
CA PRO A 13 -3.99 -1.82 -13.43
C PRO A 13 -4.76 -2.05 -14.73
N GLN A 14 -5.81 -2.87 -14.72
CA GLN A 14 -6.62 -3.21 -15.89
C GLN A 14 -7.88 -2.33 -16.03
N CYS A 15 -8.66 -2.16 -14.95
CA CYS A 15 -9.94 -1.43 -15.01
C CYS A 15 -10.00 -0.16 -14.16
N GLY A 16 -8.95 0.15 -13.39
CA GLY A 16 -8.91 1.33 -12.52
C GLY A 16 -9.74 1.23 -11.23
N SER A 17 -10.52 0.17 -11.02
CA SER A 17 -11.27 -0.06 -9.78
C SER A 17 -10.32 -0.14 -8.58
N THR A 18 -10.67 0.51 -7.46
CA THR A 18 -9.94 0.41 -6.19
C THR A 18 -10.51 -0.67 -5.26
N ASP A 19 -11.59 -1.31 -5.67
CA ASP A 19 -12.23 -2.37 -4.91
C ASP A 19 -11.54 -3.71 -5.18
N VAL A 20 -11.05 -4.33 -4.10
CA VAL A 20 -10.33 -5.60 -4.12
C VAL A 20 -10.91 -6.53 -3.06
N PHE A 21 -10.88 -7.83 -3.33
CA PHE A 21 -11.21 -8.84 -2.36
C PHE A 21 -10.03 -9.78 -2.16
N TYR A 22 -9.98 -10.40 -1.00
CA TYR A 22 -8.97 -11.37 -0.65
C TYR A 22 -9.62 -12.69 -0.25
N SER A 23 -9.00 -13.80 -0.64
CA SER A 23 -9.37 -15.13 -0.17
C SER A 23 -8.69 -15.49 1.17
N CYS A 24 -7.71 -14.69 1.60
CA CYS A 24 -6.98 -14.80 2.85
C CYS A 24 -6.80 -13.41 3.49
N GLU A 25 -6.35 -13.33 4.75
CA GLU A 25 -5.99 -12.02 5.33
C GLU A 25 -4.86 -11.38 4.48
N PRO A 26 -4.90 -10.07 4.17
CA PRO A 26 -3.96 -9.41 3.26
C PRO A 26 -2.49 -9.59 3.65
N LYS A 27 -2.20 -9.68 4.96
CA LYS A 27 -0.86 -9.93 5.51
C LYS A 27 -0.29 -11.32 5.17
N CYS A 28 -1.12 -12.26 4.71
CA CYS A 28 -0.69 -13.63 4.41
C CYS A 28 -0.14 -13.78 2.99
N CYS A 29 -0.68 -13.03 2.03
CA CYS A 29 -0.31 -13.24 0.62
C CYS A 29 -0.12 -11.96 -0.18
N PHE A 30 -0.50 -10.77 0.32
CA PHE A 30 -0.47 -9.47 -0.38
C PHE A 30 -1.05 -9.43 -1.81
N ASN A 31 -1.50 -10.55 -2.39
CA ASN A 31 -2.09 -10.67 -3.71
C ASN A 31 -3.50 -10.09 -3.70
N HIS A 32 -3.72 -9.05 -4.49
CA HIS A 32 -5.00 -8.38 -4.63
C HIS A 32 -5.75 -8.99 -5.79
N VAL A 33 -7.03 -9.30 -5.57
CA VAL A 33 -7.94 -9.68 -6.65
C VAL A 33 -8.93 -8.55 -6.86
N CYS A 34 -8.97 -7.97 -8.05
CA CYS A 34 -9.93 -6.91 -8.38
C CYS A 34 -11.37 -7.43 -8.30
N SER A 35 -12.23 -6.79 -7.52
CA SER A 35 -13.65 -7.16 -7.39
C SER A 35 -14.44 -7.00 -8.69
N ASN A 36 -13.97 -6.13 -9.60
CA ASN A 36 -14.67 -5.81 -10.84
C ASN A 36 -14.26 -6.72 -12.02
N CYS A 37 -12.95 -6.78 -12.33
CA CYS A 37 -12.45 -7.50 -13.51
C CYS A 37 -11.64 -8.75 -13.18
N ARG A 38 -11.55 -9.14 -11.90
CA ARG A 38 -10.85 -10.34 -11.40
C ARG A 38 -9.35 -10.42 -11.71
N THR A 39 -8.77 -9.37 -12.28
CA THR A 39 -7.32 -9.24 -12.43
C THR A 39 -6.66 -9.38 -11.08
N THR A 40 -5.64 -10.23 -11.01
CA THR A 40 -4.77 -10.36 -9.85
C THR A 40 -3.55 -9.48 -10.02
N PHE A 41 -3.08 -8.89 -8.93
CA PHE A 41 -1.86 -8.09 -8.92
C PHE A 41 -1.31 -8.02 -7.50
N GLU A 42 0.01 -7.94 -7.38
CA GLU A 42 0.68 -7.86 -6.08
C GLU A 42 1.41 -6.51 -5.95
N PRO A 43 1.20 -5.76 -4.84
CA PRO A 43 1.96 -4.56 -4.57
C PRO A 43 3.32 -4.90 -3.98
N PHE A 44 4.37 -4.39 -4.61
CA PHE A 44 5.74 -4.44 -4.13
C PHE A 44 6.17 -3.06 -3.65
N THR A 45 6.94 -3.01 -2.58
CA THR A 45 7.56 -1.76 -2.15
C THR A 45 9.08 -1.78 -2.32
N THR A 46 9.63 -0.62 -2.62
CA THR A 46 11.09 -0.40 -2.69
C THR A 46 11.47 0.68 -1.70
N ARG A 47 12.50 0.43 -0.88
CA ARG A 47 13.00 1.44 0.06
C ARG A 47 13.79 2.51 -0.67
N VAL A 48 13.35 3.75 -0.49
CA VAL A 48 14.03 4.94 -1.04
C VAL A 48 14.59 5.86 0.05
N GLY A 49 14.30 5.58 1.33
CA GLY A 49 14.87 6.34 2.44
C GLY A 49 14.26 5.99 3.80
N GLU A 50 14.22 6.98 4.68
CA GLU A 50 13.61 6.93 6.01
C GLU A 50 12.97 8.29 6.33
N VAL A 51 11.79 8.27 6.95
CA VAL A 51 11.10 9.47 7.40
C VAL A 51 11.62 9.84 8.79
N THR A 52 12.17 11.04 8.93
CA THR A 52 12.65 11.59 10.21
C THR A 52 11.63 12.49 10.88
N GLU A 53 10.66 13.01 10.13
CA GLU A 53 9.55 13.81 10.65
C GLU A 53 8.57 12.95 11.45
N ASP A 54 7.95 13.56 12.47
CA ASP A 54 6.92 12.88 13.25
C ASP A 54 5.57 12.86 12.51
N PHE A 55 4.87 11.75 12.68
CA PHE A 55 3.52 11.53 12.18
C PHE A 55 2.69 10.80 13.24
N ALA A 56 1.39 11.04 13.24
CA ALA A 56 0.47 10.22 14.01
C ALA A 56 0.33 8.86 13.34
N VAL A 57 0.50 7.78 14.11
CA VAL A 57 0.27 6.43 13.62
C VAL A 57 -1.23 6.25 13.38
N PRO A 58 -1.67 5.94 12.14
CA PRO A 58 -3.07 5.69 11.86
C PRO A 58 -3.59 4.49 12.66
N PRO A 59 -4.91 4.37 12.86
CA PRO A 59 -5.51 3.16 13.41
C PRO A 59 -5.12 1.94 12.56
N GLU A 60 -5.24 0.76 13.17
CA GLU A 60 -4.97 -0.49 12.50
C GLU A 60 -5.83 -0.65 11.25
N LEU A 61 -5.26 -1.25 10.20
CA LEU A 61 -5.96 -1.45 8.94
C LEU A 61 -7.06 -2.49 9.13
N GLU A 62 -8.24 -2.23 8.53
CA GLU A 62 -9.29 -3.24 8.44
C GLU A 62 -8.76 -4.48 7.71
N PRO A 63 -9.22 -5.71 8.05
CA PRO A 63 -8.75 -6.94 7.41
C PRO A 63 -8.98 -7.01 5.90
N THR A 64 -9.83 -6.16 5.35
CA THR A 64 -10.12 -6.08 3.91
C THR A 64 -9.47 -4.87 3.23
N ALA A 65 -8.77 -4.03 3.98
CA ALA A 65 -8.11 -2.86 3.42
C ALA A 65 -6.91 -3.26 2.54
N PRO A 66 -6.65 -2.52 1.44
CA PRO A 66 -5.43 -2.69 0.65
C PRO A 66 -4.17 -2.58 1.51
N ALA A 67 -3.25 -3.52 1.32
CA ALA A 67 -2.02 -3.64 2.09
C ALA A 67 -0.82 -3.92 1.18
N ALA A 68 0.37 -3.47 1.58
CA ALA A 68 1.61 -3.78 0.87
C ALA A 68 2.72 -4.11 1.89
N PRO A 69 3.62 -5.06 1.58
CA PRO A 69 4.71 -5.42 2.47
C PRO A 69 5.75 -4.30 2.50
N CYS A 70 6.25 -3.95 3.68
CA CYS A 70 7.38 -3.03 3.80
C CYS A 70 8.69 -3.68 3.32
N ALA A 71 9.38 -3.05 2.37
CA ALA A 71 10.67 -3.50 1.83
C ALA A 71 11.79 -3.68 2.88
N ARG A 72 11.65 -3.06 4.07
CA ARG A 72 12.64 -3.13 5.15
C ARG A 72 12.34 -4.21 6.17
N CYS A 73 11.09 -4.29 6.64
CA CYS A 73 10.73 -5.14 7.78
C CYS A 73 9.60 -6.14 7.49
N GLY A 74 9.06 -6.18 6.28
CA GLY A 74 7.99 -7.09 5.87
C GLY A 74 6.58 -6.74 6.39
N GLU A 75 6.46 -5.82 7.34
CA GLU A 75 5.17 -5.43 7.93
C GLU A 75 4.20 -4.81 6.91
N ALA A 76 2.91 -5.10 7.08
CA ALA A 76 1.83 -4.59 6.24
C ALA A 76 1.40 -3.15 6.57
N ARG A 77 2.00 -2.53 7.58
CA ARG A 77 1.66 -1.19 8.10
C ARG A 77 2.23 -0.07 7.22
N VAL A 78 2.02 -0.15 5.92
CA VAL A 78 2.45 0.82 4.93
C VAL A 78 1.30 1.78 4.64
N PHE A 79 1.58 3.09 4.69
CA PHE A 79 0.59 4.15 4.49
C PHE A 79 1.05 5.13 3.44
N ALA A 80 0.11 5.75 2.73
CA ALA A 80 0.40 6.84 1.83
C ALA A 80 0.69 8.12 2.63
N ILE A 81 1.68 8.87 2.18
CA ILE A 81 2.01 10.18 2.72
C ILE A 81 1.05 11.17 2.08
N ALA A 82 0.25 11.88 2.88
CA ALA A 82 -0.60 12.94 2.35
C ALA A 82 0.31 14.03 1.76
N GLY A 83 0.20 14.26 0.46
CA GLY A 83 1.07 15.16 -0.28
C GLY A 83 0.31 15.87 -1.40
N ASN A 84 1.05 16.64 -2.19
CA ASN A 84 0.50 17.27 -3.39
C ASN A 84 0.05 16.19 -4.39
N PRO A 85 -1.18 16.22 -4.93
CA PRO A 85 -1.64 15.29 -5.96
C PRO A 85 -0.76 15.23 -7.22
N ASP A 86 0.01 16.28 -7.51
CA ASP A 86 0.91 16.36 -8.66
C ASP A 86 2.31 15.76 -8.40
N ALA A 87 2.62 15.37 -7.16
CA ALA A 87 3.89 14.75 -6.80
C ALA A 87 3.80 13.21 -6.86
N PRO A 88 4.93 12.50 -7.11
CA PRO A 88 4.96 11.05 -7.01
C PRO A 88 4.51 10.62 -5.62
N ARG A 89 3.53 9.70 -5.55
CA ARG A 89 3.07 9.17 -4.26
C ARG A 89 4.21 8.48 -3.55
N GLN A 90 4.49 8.93 -2.33
CA GLN A 90 5.41 8.28 -1.42
C GLN A 90 4.64 7.56 -0.33
N TYR A 91 5.26 6.53 0.21
CA TYR A 91 4.69 5.68 1.24
C TYR A 91 5.65 5.58 2.41
N VAL A 92 5.11 5.36 3.60
CA VAL A 92 5.90 5.15 4.81
C VAL A 92 5.41 3.92 5.55
N CYS A 93 6.36 3.14 6.07
CA CYS A 93 6.04 2.08 7.02
C CYS A 93 5.90 2.68 8.43
N ALA A 94 4.71 2.60 9.03
CA ALA A 94 4.48 3.11 10.37
C ALA A 94 5.24 2.33 11.46
N ALA A 95 5.69 1.10 11.18
CA ALA A 95 6.44 0.28 12.13
C ALA A 95 7.93 0.63 12.20
N CYS A 96 8.58 0.85 11.05
CA CYS A 96 10.03 1.05 10.97
C CYS A 96 10.46 2.38 10.33
N ARG A 97 9.51 3.27 10.04
CA ARG A 97 9.68 4.59 9.43
C ARG A 97 10.37 4.59 8.06
N ALA A 98 10.49 3.45 7.39
CA ALA A 98 11.06 3.37 6.05
C ALA A 98 10.22 4.19 5.06
N LEU A 99 10.89 5.02 4.25
CA LEU A 99 10.29 5.71 3.11
C LEU A 99 10.36 4.80 1.90
N LEU A 100 9.23 4.64 1.22
CA LEU A 100 9.00 3.61 0.21
C LEU A 100 8.35 4.19 -1.05
N THR A 101 8.63 3.56 -2.19
CA THR A 101 7.78 3.61 -3.39
C THR A 101 6.96 2.32 -3.47
N LEU A 102 5.87 2.34 -4.25
CA LEU A 102 5.00 1.19 -4.48
C LEU A 102 4.84 0.96 -5.97
N GLU A 103 4.99 -0.28 -6.39
CA GLU A 103 4.83 -0.76 -7.76
C GLU A 103 3.90 -1.97 -7.77
N LEU A 104 3.24 -2.22 -8.89
CA LEU A 104 2.38 -3.41 -9.06
C LEU A 104 3.09 -4.42 -9.96
N GLY A 105 3.19 -5.65 -9.48
CA GLY A 105 3.76 -6.78 -10.21
C GLY A 105 2.81 -7.98 -10.20
N GLU A 106 3.31 -9.10 -10.74
CA GLU A 106 2.56 -10.37 -10.86
C GLU A 106 1.13 -10.20 -11.41
N ILE A 107 1.00 -9.29 -12.38
CA ILE A 107 -0.30 -8.92 -12.94
C ILE A 107 -0.77 -10.06 -13.84
N ALA A 108 -1.88 -10.72 -13.46
CA ALA A 108 -2.56 -11.69 -14.30
C ALA A 108 -3.98 -11.21 -14.64
N PRO A 109 -4.36 -11.17 -15.94
CA PRO A 109 -5.70 -10.79 -16.34
C PRO A 109 -6.73 -11.80 -15.84
N GLY A 110 -7.95 -11.31 -15.57
CA GLY A 110 -9.08 -12.09 -15.06
C GLY A 110 -10.07 -12.51 -16.13
#